data_AF-X1A483-F1
#
_entry.id   AF-X1A483-F1
#
_cell.length_a   1.000
_cell.length_b   1.000
_cell.length_c   1.000
_cell.angle_alpha   90.00
_cell.angle_beta   90.00
_cell.angle_gamma   90.00
#
_symmetry.space_group_name_H-M   'P 1'
#
loop_
_entity.id
_entity.type
_entity.pdbx_description
1 polymer ?
#
loop_
_entity_poly.entity_id
_entity_poly.type
_entity_poly.pdbx_seq_one_letter_code
_entity_poly.pdbx_strand_id
1 'polypeptide(L)' 'MIGFFQSLPAEIEKAATIDGCNFWQRFIKIVIPLSIPGLAVTAIFGFLYSWNEFMLASILTSENAKTLPVVI' A
#
# COMPACT_ATOMS: atom_id res chain seq x y z
N MET A 1 -0.53 0.88 8.50
CA MET A 1 -1.54 1.63 7.72
C MET A 1 -2.67 2.20 8.57
N ILE A 2 -3.37 1.42 9.39
CA ILE A 2 -4.54 1.91 10.17
C ILE A 2 -4.19 3.15 11.02
N GLY A 3 -3.07 3.11 11.78
CA GLY A 3 -2.62 4.26 12.57
C GLY A 3 -2.21 5.48 11.74
N PHE A 4 -1.72 5.28 10.51
CA PHE A 4 -1.37 6.38 9.61
C PHE A 4 -2.64 7.12 9.14
N PHE A 5 -3.67 6.37 8.75
CA PHE A 5 -4.96 6.97 8.38
C PHE A 5 -5.63 7.71 9.54
N GLN A 6 -5.49 7.22 10.77
CA GLN A 6 -6.02 7.90 11.96
C GLN A 6 -5.25 9.20 12.30
N SER A 7 -4.00 9.29 11.89
CA SER A 7 -3.19 10.51 12.07
C SER A 7 -3.46 11.59 11.02
N LEU A 8 -4.20 11.27 9.95
CA LEU A 8 -4.56 12.25 8.95
C LEU A 8 -5.58 13.25 9.52
N PRO A 9 -5.39 14.56 9.27
CA PRO A 9 -6.31 15.58 9.75
C PRO A 9 -7.67 15.45 9.04
N ALA A 10 -8.68 14.98 9.78
CA ALA A 10 -10.04 14.81 9.30
C ALA A 10 -10.70 16.15 8.92
N GLU A 11 -10.16 17.26 9.40
CA GLU A 11 -10.58 18.62 9.10
C GLU A 11 -10.45 18.95 7.60
N ILE A 12 -9.40 18.44 6.94
CA ILE A 12 -9.17 18.69 5.51
C ILE A 12 -10.25 18.00 4.66
N GLU A 13 -10.65 16.79 5.04
CA GLU A 13 -11.72 16.07 4.35
C GLU A 13 -13.10 16.73 4.57
N LYS A 14 -13.35 17.24 5.78
CA LYS A 14 -14.56 18.02 6.09
C LYS A 14 -14.61 19.31 5.29
N ALA A 15 -13.50 20.04 5.18
CA ALA A 15 -13.40 21.26 4.36
C ALA A 15 -13.73 20.97 2.89
N ALA A 16 -13.15 19.90 2.32
CA ALA A 16 -13.45 19.50 0.95
C ALA A 16 -14.91 19.08 0.72
N THR A 17 -15.58 18.60 1.77
CA THR A 17 -17.02 18.28 1.72
C THR A 17 -17.85 19.56 1.66
N ILE A 18 -17.46 20.60 2.39
CA ILE A 18 -18.08 21.94 2.34
C ILE A 18 -17.84 22.57 0.96
N ASP A 19 -16.67 22.35 0.34
CA ASP A 19 -16.35 22.78 -1.03
C ASP A 19 -17.11 22.00 -2.12
N GLY A 20 -17.99 21.07 -1.75
CA GLY A 20 -18.81 20.31 -2.69
C GLY A 20 -18.09 19.16 -3.39
N CYS A 21 -16.90 18.75 -2.93
CA CYS A 21 -16.20 17.60 -3.50
C CYS A 21 -16.97 16.31 -3.21
N ASN A 22 -17.24 15.54 -4.26
CA ASN A 22 -17.82 14.20 -4.11
C ASN A 22 -16.83 13.24 -3.43
N PHE A 23 -17.32 12.08 -2.96
CA PHE A 23 -16.49 11.11 -2.25
C PHE A 23 -15.24 10.67 -3.03
N TRP A 24 -15.40 10.33 -4.31
CA TRP A 24 -14.29 9.89 -5.16
C TRP A 24 -13.23 10.99 -5.37
N GLN A 25 -13.67 12.24 -5.50
CA GLN A 25 -12.78 13.39 -5.58
C GLN A 25 -12.01 13.58 -4.28
N ARG A 26 -12.67 13.48 -3.11
CA ARG A 26 -11.98 13.56 -1.81
C ARG A 26 -10.99 12.42 -1.63
N PHE A 27 -11.37 11.20 -1.99
CA PHE A 27 -10.50 10.03 -1.89
C PHE A 27 -9.24 10.17 -2.76
N ILE A 28 -9.40 10.51 -4.04
CA ILE A 28 -8.28 10.56 -4.99
C ILE A 28 -7.43 11.83 -4.81
N LYS A 29 -8.05 12.98 -4.50
CA LYS A 29 -7.33 14.27 -4.45
C LYS A 29 -6.76 14.60 -3.07
N ILE A 30 -7.27 13.99 -2.00
CA ILE A 30 -6.89 14.32 -0.62
C ILE A 30 -6.34 13.08 0.08
N VAL A 31 -7.15 12.03 0.21
CA VAL A 31 -6.79 10.84 0.99
C VAL A 31 -5.57 10.13 0.39
N ILE A 32 -5.57 9.87 -0.93
CA ILE A 32 -4.45 9.19 -1.60
C ILE A 32 -3.14 10.00 -1.49
N PRO A 33 -3.07 11.29 -1.89
CA PRO A 33 -1.84 12.07 -1.84
C PRO A 33 -1.26 12.20 -0.43
N LEU A 34 -2.12 12.42 0.57
CA LEU A 34 -1.68 12.50 1.97
C LEU A 34 -1.21 11.13 2.50
N SER A 35 -1.71 10.04 1.93
CA SER A 35 -1.33 8.67 2.31
C SER A 35 -0.12 8.10 1.57
N ILE A 36 0.43 8.81 0.58
CA ILE A 36 1.61 8.38 -0.19
C ILE A 36 2.76 7.89 0.69
N PRO A 37 3.22 8.62 1.73
CA PRO A 37 4.35 8.16 2.54
C PRO A 37 4.03 6.86 3.31
N GLY A 38 2.81 6.72 3.85
CA GLY A 38 2.36 5.49 4.51
C GLY A 38 2.24 4.30 3.55
N LEU A 39 1.74 4.56 2.33
CA LEU A 39 1.65 3.58 1.25
C LEU A 39 3.04 3.12 0.79
N ALA A 40 3.99 4.04 0.65
CA ALA A 40 5.36 3.72 0.23
C ALA A 40 6.04 2.75 1.20
N VAL A 41 5.95 3.02 2.51
CA VAL A 41 6.48 2.13 3.55
C VAL A 41 5.83 0.75 3.48
N THR A 42 4.50 0.70 3.37
CA THR A 42 3.75 -0.55 3.29
C THR A 42 4.11 -1.36 2.04
N ALA A 43 4.28 -0.69 0.90
CA ALA A 43 4.68 -1.32 -0.36
C ALA A 43 6.10 -1.90 -0.28
N ILE A 44 7.05 -1.16 0.31
CA ILE A 44 8.42 -1.64 0.51
C ILE A 44 8.44 -2.88 1.40
N PHE A 45 7.77 -2.83 2.56
CA PHE A 45 7.70 -3.99 3.46
C PHE A 45 6.98 -5.17 2.82
N GLY A 46 5.89 -4.94 2.09
CA GLY A 46 5.17 -5.98 1.35
C GLY A 46 6.04 -6.63 0.27
N PHE A 47 6.83 -5.83 -0.46
CA PHE A 47 7.79 -6.33 -1.44
C PHE A 47 8.89 -7.15 -0.78
N LEU A 48 9.52 -6.63 0.27
CA LEU A 48 10.56 -7.35 1.01
C LEU A 48 10.05 -8.66 1.59
N TYR A 49 8.84 -8.66 2.15
CA TYR A 49 8.23 -9.87 2.70
C TYR A 49 7.97 -10.91 1.60
N SER A 50 7.36 -10.47 0.50
CA SER A 50 7.10 -11.35 -0.65
C SER A 50 8.38 -11.87 -1.31
N TRP A 51 9.45 -11.07 -1.30
CA TRP A 51 10.76 -11.46 -1.82
C TRP A 51 11.47 -12.47 -0.92
N ASN A 52 11.28 -12.40 0.39
CA ASN A 52 11.89 -13.31 1.35
C ASN A 52 11.08 -14.60 1.58
N GLU A 53 9.89 -14.74 0.98
CA GLU A 53 9.06 -15.95 1.05
C GLU A 53 9.63 -17.10 0.21
N PHE A 54 10.80 -17.62 0.63
CA PHE A 54 11.49 -18.76 0.02
C PHE A 54 10.71 -20.06 0.20
N MET A 55 10.11 -20.27 1.37
CA MET A 55 9.47 -21.53 1.72
C MET A 55 8.20 -21.77 0.88
N LEU A 56 7.35 -20.75 0.72
CA LEU A 56 6.18 -20.83 -0.13
C LEU A 56 6.56 -20.99 -1.62
N ALA A 57 7.56 -20.23 -2.09
CA ALA A 57 8.03 -20.30 -3.47
C ALA A 57 8.62 -21.69 -3.79
N SER A 58 9.42 -22.28 -2.91
CA SER A 58 10.02 -23.60 -3.13
C SER A 58 8.98 -24.73 -3.23
N ILE A 59 7.89 -24.63 -2.46
CA ILE A 59 6.82 -25.65 -2.46
C ILE A 59 5.91 -25.53 -3.70
N LEU A 60 5.63 -24.31 -4.17
CA LEU A 60 4.65 -24.07 -5.24
C LEU A 60 5.26 -23.93 -6.65
N THR A 61 6.59 -23.91 -6.78
CA THR A 61 7.25 -23.58 -8.05
C THR A 61 7.76 -24.83 -8.79
N SER A 62 7.33 -24.98 -10.05
CA SER A 62 7.87 -25.96 -11.02
C SER A 62 9.10 -25.38 -11.76
N GLU A 63 9.94 -26.22 -12.39
CA GLU A 63 11.28 -25.86 -12.90
C GLU A 63 11.34 -24.60 -13.79
N ASN A 64 10.27 -24.24 -14.50
CA ASN A 64 10.20 -23.08 -15.40
C ASN A 64 9.73 -21.75 -14.76
N ALA A 65 9.43 -21.72 -13.46
CA ALA A 65 8.93 -20.51 -12.78
C ALA A 65 9.73 -20.12 -11.53
N LYS A 66 10.98 -20.60 -11.40
CA LYS A 66 11.85 -20.30 -10.25
C LYS A 66 12.07 -18.79 -10.11
N THR A 67 11.66 -18.24 -8.97
CA THR A 67 11.98 -16.87 -8.58
C THR A 67 13.45 -16.79 -8.14
N LEU A 68 14.08 -15.62 -8.29
CA LEU A 68 15.49 -15.39 -7.91
C LEU A 68 15.90 -15.95 -6.53
N PRO A 69 15.08 -15.86 -5.47
CA PRO A 69 15.40 -16.44 -4.16
C PRO A 69 15.48 -17.97 -4.14
N VAL A 70 14.83 -18.69 -5.07
CA VAL A 70 14.81 -20.16 -5.13
C VAL A 70 16.04 -20.73 -5.83
N VAL A 71 16.74 -19.91 -6.62
CA VAL A 71 17.91 -20.32 -7.42
C VAL A 71 19.22 -20.15 -6.64
N ILE A 72 19.23 -19.29 -5.61
CA ILE A 72 20.37 -19.02 -4.71
C ILE A 72 20.28 -19.95 -3.51
#